data_AF-A0A8T6PC80-F1
#
_entry.id   AF-A0A8T6PC80-F1
#
_cell.length_a   1.000
_cell.length_b   1.000
_cell.length_c   1.000
_cell.angle_alpha   90.00
_cell.angle_beta   90.00
_cell.angle_gamma   90.00
#
_symmetry.space_group_name_H-M   'P 1'
#
loop_
_entity.id
_entity.type
_entity.pdbx_description
1 polymer ?
#
loop_
_entity_poly.entity_id
_entity_poly.type
_entity_poly.pdbx_seq_one_letter_code
_entity_poly.pdbx_strand_id
1 'polypeptide(L)'
;MPVPYCHICDSRSEEKQRYGDSGLAEGDYCPICYRPTCQYHLATVRFRWRADRRVDSTQVCIDCKRTYAHRNWDVANREWIS
;
A
#
# COMPACT_ATOMS: atom_id res chain seq x y z
N MET A 1 5.06 -10.76 -2.21
CA MET A 1 6.30 -11.45 -1.78
C MET A 1 6.23 -11.59 -0.26
N PRO A 2 6.62 -12.71 0.36
CA PRO A 2 6.54 -12.81 1.82
C PRO A 2 7.38 -11.71 2.48
N VAL A 3 6.78 -10.98 3.42
CA VAL A 3 7.44 -9.90 4.17
C VAL A 3 7.78 -10.35 5.59
N PRO A 4 8.89 -9.91 6.18
CA PRO A 4 9.33 -10.38 7.50
C PRO A 4 8.46 -9.85 8.65
N TYR A 5 7.81 -8.69 8.48
CA TYR A 5 6.89 -8.09 9.44
C TYR A 5 5.99 -7.06 8.75
N CYS A 6 4.93 -6.64 9.40
CA CYS A 6 4.10 -5.52 8.92
C CYS A 6 4.35 -4.28 9.78
N HIS A 7 4.76 -3.18 9.16
CA HIS A 7 4.99 -1.92 9.89
C HIS A 7 3.70 -1.35 10.55
N ILE A 8 2.52 -1.71 10.04
CA ILE A 8 1.23 -1.29 10.61
C ILE A 8 0.88 -2.14 11.83
N CYS A 9 1.05 -3.46 11.75
CA CYS A 9 0.94 -4.31 12.94
C CYS A 9 1.94 -3.87 14.03
N ASP A 10 3.17 -3.54 13.63
CA ASP A 10 4.21 -3.14 14.59
C ASP A 10 3.90 -1.78 15.26
N SER A 11 3.35 -0.83 14.51
CA SER A 11 2.97 0.48 15.04
C SER A 11 1.60 0.50 15.75
N ARG A 12 0.72 -0.46 15.49
CA ARG A 12 -0.63 -0.56 16.09
C ARG A 12 -0.82 -1.92 16.75
N SER A 13 -0.70 -1.94 18.07
CA SER A 13 -0.85 -3.15 18.89
C SER A 13 -2.21 -3.85 18.69
N GLU A 14 -3.28 -3.11 18.40
CA GLU A 14 -4.61 -3.65 18.11
C GLU A 14 -4.62 -4.48 16.82
N GLU A 15 -3.96 -3.99 15.76
CA GLU A 15 -3.86 -4.70 14.47
C GLU A 15 -2.99 -5.95 14.61
N LYS A 16 -1.93 -5.88 15.42
CA LYS A 16 -1.08 -7.04 15.75
C LYS A 16 -1.85 -8.11 16.52
N GLN A 17 -2.74 -7.74 17.44
CA GLN A 17 -3.58 -8.72 18.15
C GLN A 17 -4.62 -9.35 17.23
N ARG A 18 -5.16 -8.58 16.26
CA ARG A 18 -6.21 -9.05 15.37
C ARG A 18 -5.72 -9.95 14.24
N TYR A 19 -4.60 -9.59 13.62
CA TYR A 19 -4.07 -10.29 12.45
C TYR A 19 -2.77 -11.04 12.74
N GLY A 20 -1.99 -10.61 13.75
CA GLY A 20 -0.71 -11.23 14.09
C GLY A 20 0.24 -11.29 12.90
N ASP A 21 0.85 -12.45 12.69
CA ASP A 21 1.69 -12.78 11.54
C ASP A 21 0.89 -13.32 10.35
N SER A 22 -0.44 -13.36 10.47
CA SER A 22 -1.33 -13.81 9.40
C SER A 22 -1.27 -12.80 8.26
N GLY A 23 -1.02 -13.29 7.04
CA GLY A 23 -0.91 -12.44 5.85
C GLY A 23 0.48 -11.84 5.60
N LEU A 24 1.51 -12.21 6.38
CA LEU A 24 2.91 -11.88 6.06
C LEU A 24 3.41 -12.63 4.81
N ALA A 25 2.96 -13.88 4.63
CA ALA A 25 3.33 -14.70 3.46
C ALA A 25 2.86 -14.11 2.13
N GLU A 26 1.68 -13.48 2.14
CA GLU A 26 1.06 -12.81 1.01
C GLU A 26 1.22 -11.28 1.07
N GLY A 27 2.11 -10.79 1.93
CA GLY A 27 2.41 -9.37 2.04
C GLY A 27 3.17 -8.83 0.84
N ASP A 28 3.47 -7.53 0.91
CA ASP A 28 4.37 -6.87 -0.03
C ASP A 28 4.92 -5.56 0.55
N TYR A 29 5.93 -5.02 -0.12
CA TYR A 29 6.46 -3.70 0.17
C TYR A 29 5.58 -2.64 -0.49
N CYS A 30 5.11 -1.69 0.30
CA CYS A 30 4.37 -0.56 -0.25
C CYS A 30 5.29 0.24 -1.19
N PRO A 31 4.95 0.45 -2.48
CA PRO A 31 5.82 1.16 -3.42
C PRO A 31 5.95 2.65 -3.12
N ILE A 32 5.20 3.17 -2.14
CA ILE A 32 5.20 4.58 -1.74
C ILE A 32 6.22 4.81 -0.62
N CYS A 33 6.05 4.10 0.49
CA CYS A 33 6.89 4.28 1.68
C CYS A 33 8.00 3.22 1.79
N TYR A 34 8.01 2.24 0.89
CA TYR A 34 8.95 1.11 0.86
C TYR A 34 9.00 0.32 2.16
N ARG A 35 7.90 0.34 2.94
CA ARG A 35 7.78 -0.40 4.20
C ARG A 35 7.07 -1.74 3.98
N PRO A 36 7.50 -2.80 4.68
CA PRO A 36 6.88 -4.11 4.57
C PRO A 36 5.49 -4.08 5.20
N THR A 37 4.51 -4.68 4.51
CA THR A 37 3.09 -4.60 4.85
C THR A 37 2.44 -5.95 4.60
N CYS A 38 1.66 -6.46 5.56
CA CYS A 38 0.90 -7.71 5.35
C CYS A 38 -0.27 -7.48 4.38
N GLN A 39 -0.78 -8.55 3.79
CA GLN A 39 -1.89 -8.51 2.83
C GLN A 39 -3.13 -7.78 3.37
N TYR A 40 -3.46 -7.94 4.66
CA TYR A 40 -4.61 -7.28 5.28
C TYR A 40 -4.47 -5.76 5.38
N HIS A 41 -3.24 -5.26 5.39
CA HIS A 41 -2.92 -3.84 5.41
C HIS A 41 -2.51 -3.30 4.05
N LEU A 42 -2.61 -4.11 2.99
CA LEU A 42 -2.51 -3.68 1.62
C LEU A 42 -3.90 -3.37 1.06
N ALA A 43 -3.95 -2.35 0.22
CA ALA A 43 -5.14 -1.98 -0.50
C ALA A 43 -4.78 -1.69 -1.96
N THR A 44 -5.63 -2.15 -2.87
CA THR A 44 -5.48 -1.85 -4.29
C THR A 44 -5.92 -0.42 -4.57
N VAL A 45 -5.09 0.32 -5.30
CA VAL A 45 -5.36 1.66 -5.81
C VAL A 45 -5.23 1.66 -7.32
N ARG A 46 -6.06 2.45 -8.00
CA ARG A 46 -6.08 2.58 -9.46
C ARG A 46 -5.51 3.91 -9.89
N PHE A 47 -4.76 3.90 -10.98
CA PHE A 47 -4.21 5.11 -11.58
C PHE A 47 -4.20 5.01 -13.09
N ARG A 48 -4.00 6.16 -13.71
CA ARG A 48 -3.82 6.35 -15.13
C ARG A 48 -2.42 6.90 -15.39
N TRP A 49 -1.70 6.27 -16.30
CA TRP A 49 -0.41 6.74 -16.78
C TRP A 49 -0.59 8.02 -17.61
N ARG A 50 0.25 9.03 -17.39
CA ARG A 50 0.13 10.31 -18.11
C ARG A 50 0.58 10.22 -19.57
N ALA A 51 1.55 9.35 -19.86
CA ALA A 51 2.14 9.21 -21.19
C ALA A 51 1.16 8.64 -22.22
N ASP A 52 0.43 7.58 -21.86
CA ASP A 52 -0.42 6.81 -22.78
C ASP A 52 -1.89 6.70 -22.33
N ARG A 53 -2.24 7.31 -21.19
CA ARG A 53 -3.56 7.21 -20.54
C ARG A 53 -3.99 5.79 -20.17
N ARG A 54 -3.07 4.83 -20.12
CA ARG A 54 -3.38 3.46 -19.70
C ARG A 54 -3.77 3.43 -18.23
N VAL A 55 -4.85 2.73 -17.92
CA VAL A 55 -5.28 2.49 -16.53
C VAL A 55 -4.56 1.26 -16.00
N ASP A 56 -4.06 1.38 -14.78
CA ASP A 56 -3.31 0.34 -14.09
C ASP A 56 -3.68 0.33 -12.60
N SER A 57 -3.25 -0.70 -11.89
CA SER A 57 -3.50 -0.85 -10.46
C SER A 57 -2.29 -1.40 -9.72
N THR A 58 -2.12 -0.96 -8.48
CA THR A 58 -1.05 -1.44 -7.61
C THR A 58 -1.56 -1.60 -6.18
N GLN A 59 -0.92 -2.45 -5.39
CA GLN A 59 -1.14 -2.53 -3.96
C GLN A 59 -0.29 -1.50 -3.23
N VAL A 60 -0.89 -0.82 -2.25
CA VAL A 60 -0.23 0.15 -1.37
C VAL A 60 -0.70 -0.07 0.07
N CYS A 61 0.09 0.31 1.07
CA CYS A 61 -0.35 0.16 2.46
C CYS A 61 -1.54 1.08 2.78
N ILE A 62 -2.39 0.68 3.72
CA ILE A 62 -3.59 1.43 4.11
C ILE A 62 -3.26 2.84 4.63
N ASP A 63 -2.09 3.04 5.23
CA ASP A 63 -1.68 4.37 5.70
C ASP A 63 -1.39 5.28 4.50
N CYS A 64 -0.60 4.83 3.52
CA CYS A 64 -0.39 5.60 2.30
C CYS A 64 -1.68 5.80 1.50
N LYS A 65 -2.60 4.82 1.50
CA LYS A 65 -3.94 4.98 0.91
C LYS A 65 -4.78 6.03 1.65
N ARG A 66 -4.70 6.12 2.98
CA ARG A 66 -5.40 7.15 3.77
C ARG A 66 -4.78 8.53 3.56
N THR A 67 -3.44 8.61 3.55
CA THR A 67 -2.69 9.84 3.26
C THR A 67 -2.88 10.32 1.83
N TYR A 68 -3.35 9.44 0.94
CA TYR A 68 -3.66 9.75 -0.46
C TYR A 68 -4.67 10.90 -0.65
N ALA A 69 -5.39 11.30 0.41
CA ALA A 69 -6.08 12.59 0.42
C ALA A 69 -5.16 13.79 0.08
N HIS A 70 -3.83 13.65 0.18
CA HIS A 70 -2.84 14.71 0.00
C HIS A 70 -1.71 14.36 -1.03
N ARG A 71 -2.14 13.95 -2.24
CA ARG A 71 -1.78 14.51 -3.57
C ARG A 71 -0.40 14.44 -4.27
N ASN A 72 0.77 14.07 -3.72
CA ASN A 72 2.03 14.40 -4.45
C ASN A 72 3.02 13.28 -4.82
N TRP A 73 2.70 12.00 -4.67
CA TRP A 73 3.74 10.97 -4.71
C TRP A 73 4.29 10.58 -6.11
N ASP A 74 3.50 10.68 -7.17
CA ASP A 74 3.99 10.51 -8.56
C ASP A 74 3.12 11.32 -9.55
N VAL A 75 3.04 12.64 -9.31
CA VAL A 75 2.30 13.57 -10.18
C VAL A 75 2.94 13.74 -11.54
N ALA A 76 4.21 13.36 -11.71
CA ALA A 76 4.91 13.48 -12.98
C ALA A 76 4.50 12.37 -13.97
N ASN A 77 4.32 11.13 -13.49
CA ASN A 77 4.03 9.99 -14.36
C ASN A 77 2.61 9.45 -14.24
N ARG A 78 1.92 9.70 -13.12
CA ARG A 78 0.62 9.07 -12.80
C ARG A 78 -0.46 10.09 -12.46
N GLU A 79 -1.70 9.70 -12.73
CA GLU A 79 -2.93 10.41 -12.38
C GLU A 79 -3.87 9.44 -11.67
N TRP A 80 -4.19 9.72 -10.42
CA TRP A 80 -4.83 8.79 -9.52
C TRP A 80 -6.36 8.87 -9.57
N ILE A 81 -7.01 7.72 -9.67
CA ILE A 81 -8.46 7.58 -9.88
C ILE A 81 -8.98 6.81 -8.66
N SER A 82 -9.70 7.50 -7.77
CA SER A 82 -10.15 6.99 -6.46
C SER A 82 -10.82 5.62 -6.51
#